data_AF-A0A235G1R1-F1
#
_entry.id   AF-A0A235G1R1-F1
#
_cell.length_a   1.000
_cell.length_b   1.000
_cell.length_c   1.000
_cell.angle_alpha   90.00
_cell.angle_beta   90.00
_cell.angle_gamma   90.00
#
_symmetry.space_group_name_H-M   'P 1'
#
loop_
_entity.id
_entity.type
_entity.pdbx_description
1 polymer ?
#
loop_
_entity_poly.entity_id
_entity_poly.type
_entity_poly.pdbx_seq_one_letter_code
_entity_poly.pdbx_strand_id
1 'polypeptide(L)'
;MSFIRRASRVAVASSIHGNVQRRQRTRWAEADQRAEQAQVQQVPVVQPIPDLPPLPVASEISMDAKIEQLTKLGELKAAGVLTDAEFDAQKARILG
;
A
#
# COMPACT_ATOMS: atom_id res chain seq x y z
N MET A 1 -11.03 40.46 -33.54
CA MET A 1 -9.60 40.74 -33.34
C MET A 1 -8.99 39.72 -32.37
N SER A 2 -8.54 38.57 -32.85
CA SER A 2 -7.82 37.59 -32.02
C SER A 2 -6.77 36.86 -32.85
N PHE A 3 -5.67 37.54 -33.16
CA PHE A 3 -4.54 36.93 -33.91
C PHE A 3 -3.17 37.21 -33.30
N ILE A 4 -3.06 37.93 -32.18
CA ILE A 4 -1.75 38.36 -31.66
C ILE A 4 -1.13 37.33 -30.69
N ARG A 5 -1.86 36.30 -30.24
CA ARG A 5 -1.39 35.41 -29.16
C ARG A 5 -0.58 34.17 -29.60
N ARG A 6 -0.14 34.07 -30.87
CA ARG A 6 0.45 32.81 -31.40
C ARG A 6 1.95 32.84 -31.70
N ALA A 7 2.62 33.99 -31.68
CA ALA A 7 4.02 34.10 -32.12
C ALA A 7 5.09 33.90 -31.02
N SER A 8 4.73 33.94 -29.73
CA SER A 8 5.74 33.95 -28.63
C SER A 8 6.22 32.57 -28.17
N ARG A 9 5.76 31.47 -28.79
CA ARG A 9 6.00 30.09 -28.28
C ARG A 9 7.16 29.33 -28.95
N VAL A 10 7.87 29.91 -29.92
CA VAL A 10 8.83 29.15 -30.75
C VAL A 10 10.29 29.22 -30.25
N ALA A 11 10.62 30.11 -29.32
CA ALA A 11 12.02 30.33 -28.91
C ALA A 11 12.54 29.44 -27.74
N VAL A 12 11.73 28.55 -27.16
CA VAL A 12 12.13 27.69 -26.00
C VAL A 12 12.09 26.20 -26.39
N ALA A 13 12.71 25.83 -27.52
CA ALA A 13 12.73 24.43 -27.96
C ALA A 13 14.14 23.83 -28.17
N SER A 14 15.20 24.65 -28.20
CA SER A 14 16.56 24.17 -28.55
C SER A 14 17.55 24.05 -27.38
N SER A 15 17.08 23.97 -26.12
CA SER A 15 17.95 23.81 -24.93
C SER A 15 17.65 22.53 -24.11
N ILE A 16 16.54 21.84 -24.40
CA ILE A 16 16.10 20.66 -23.64
C ILE A 16 16.69 19.35 -24.20
N HIS A 17 17.10 19.32 -25.48
CA HIS A 17 17.58 18.09 -26.13
C HIS A 17 18.97 17.62 -25.66
N GLY A 18 19.88 18.50 -25.25
CA GLY A 18 21.22 18.10 -24.74
C GLY A 18 21.22 17.64 -23.28
N ASN A 19 20.33 18.19 -22.46
CA ASN A 19 20.29 17.92 -21.02
C ASN A 19 19.70 16.55 -20.68
N VAL A 20 18.72 16.07 -21.47
CA VAL A 20 18.11 14.75 -21.25
C VAL A 20 19.08 13.62 -21.58
N GLN A 21 19.84 13.73 -22.68
CA GLN A 21 20.84 12.72 -23.06
C GLN A 21 21.97 12.63 -22.03
N ARG A 22 22.45 13.77 -21.51
CA ARG A 22 23.46 13.80 -20.44
C ARG A 22 22.94 13.16 -19.16
N ARG A 23 21.70 13.49 -18.78
CA ARG A 23 21.07 12.93 -17.57
C ARG A 23 20.82 11.42 -17.66
N GLN A 24 20.46 10.92 -18.84
CA GLN A 24 20.32 9.48 -19.07
C GLN A 24 21.66 8.75 -18.93
N ARG A 25 22.74 9.26 -19.54
CA ARG A 25 24.09 8.67 -19.41
C ARG A 25 24.60 8.70 -17.96
N THR A 26 24.43 9.81 -17.25
CA THR A 26 24.82 9.90 -15.83
C THR A 26 24.06 8.89 -14.98
N ARG A 27 22.74 8.74 -15.21
CA ARG A 27 21.92 7.77 -14.46
C ARG A 27 22.36 6.32 -14.66
N TRP A 28 22.83 5.97 -15.86
CA TRP A 28 23.29 4.60 -16.16
C TRP A 28 24.68 4.35 -15.56
N ALA A 29 25.60 5.32 -15.64
CA ALA A 29 26.92 5.23 -15.03
C ALA A 29 26.85 5.16 -13.49
N GLU A 30 25.94 5.89 -12.87
CA GLU A 30 25.67 5.80 -11.42
C GLU A 30 25.04 4.46 -11.03
N ALA A 31 24.21 3.86 -11.89
CA ALA A 31 23.59 2.58 -11.63
C ALA A 31 24.62 1.44 -11.60
N ASP A 32 25.57 1.42 -12.54
CA ASP A 32 26.65 0.43 -12.57
C ASP A 32 27.56 0.54 -11.33
N GLN A 33 27.98 1.76 -10.97
CA GLN A 33 28.82 1.95 -9.78
C GLN A 33 28.10 1.56 -8.48
N ARG A 34 26.78 1.77 -8.40
CA ARG A 34 25.99 1.41 -7.22
C ARG A 34 25.74 -0.10 -7.15
N ALA A 35 25.69 -0.79 -8.30
CA ALA A 35 25.59 -2.24 -8.35
C ALA A 35 26.86 -2.93 -7.84
N GLU A 36 28.04 -2.44 -8.24
CA GLU A 36 29.33 -2.98 -7.75
C GLU A 36 29.55 -2.73 -6.25
N GLN A 37 29.13 -1.57 -5.73
CA GLN A 37 29.27 -1.28 -4.29
C GLN A 37 28.27 -2.04 -3.41
N ALA A 38 27.09 -2.40 -3.93
CA ALA A 38 26.07 -3.11 -3.15
C ALA A 38 26.44 -4.58 -2.87
N GLN A 39 27.33 -5.19 -3.66
CA GLN A 39 27.62 -6.63 -3.55
C GLN A 39 28.64 -7.00 -2.46
N VAL A 40 29.38 -6.04 -1.91
CA VAL A 40 30.53 -6.31 -1.01
C VAL A 40 30.19 -6.17 0.48
N GLN A 41 28.98 -5.73 0.87
CA GLN A 41 28.75 -5.17 2.21
C GLN A 41 27.63 -5.78 3.06
N GLN A 42 27.09 -6.95 2.73
CA GLN A 42 26.05 -7.58 3.54
C GLN A 42 26.47 -8.97 4.04
N VAL A 43 27.30 -8.98 5.09
CA VAL A 43 27.40 -10.12 6.01
C VAL A 43 26.51 -9.77 7.20
N PRO A 44 25.28 -10.32 7.32
CA PRO A 44 24.41 -10.01 8.46
C PRO A 44 24.97 -10.67 9.73
N VAL A 45 25.47 -9.83 10.63
CA VAL A 45 25.72 -10.22 12.02
C VAL A 45 24.35 -10.35 12.69
N VAL A 46 23.94 -11.58 12.99
CA VAL A 46 22.72 -11.88 13.74
C VAL A 46 22.94 -11.43 15.18
N GLN A 47 22.35 -10.29 15.55
CA GLN A 47 22.26 -9.88 16.95
C GLN A 47 21.17 -10.69 17.65
N PRO A 48 21.41 -11.20 18.87
CA PRO A 48 20.36 -11.88 19.63
C PRO A 48 19.23 -10.91 19.93
N ILE A 49 18.03 -11.27 19.48
CA ILE A 49 16.80 -10.52 19.72
C ILE A 49 16.44 -10.71 21.20
N PRO A 50 16.24 -9.62 21.98
CA PRO A 50 15.74 -9.75 23.34
C PRO A 50 14.34 -10.36 23.32
N ASP A 51 14.12 -11.35 24.19
CA ASP A 51 12.81 -11.99 24.41
C ASP A 51 11.76 -10.92 24.72
N LEU A 52 10.93 -10.62 23.73
CA LEU A 52 9.72 -9.83 23.91
C LEU A 52 8.67 -10.71 24.59
N PRO A 53 7.95 -10.19 25.60
CA PRO A 53 6.85 -10.93 26.21
C PRO A 53 5.83 -11.31 25.14
N PRO A 54 5.24 -12.51 25.18
CA PRO A 54 4.26 -12.95 24.21
C PRO A 54 3.10 -11.94 24.16
N LEU A 55 2.91 -11.32 23.00
CA LEU A 55 1.72 -10.54 22.71
C LEU A 55 0.49 -11.42 22.94
N PRO A 56 -0.59 -10.91 23.55
CA PRO A 56 -1.81 -11.67 23.70
C PRO A 56 -2.28 -12.05 22.30
N VAL A 57 -2.17 -13.35 21.99
CA VAL A 57 -2.82 -13.94 20.83
C VAL A 57 -4.29 -13.58 20.96
N ALA A 58 -4.85 -12.91 19.95
CA ALA A 58 -6.27 -12.64 19.90
C ALA A 58 -6.95 -14.02 19.93
N SER A 59 -7.51 -14.37 21.08
CA SER A 59 -8.19 -15.64 21.29
C SER A 59 -9.20 -15.78 20.18
N GLU A 60 -9.06 -16.82 19.36
CA GLU A 60 -10.04 -17.14 18.34
C GLU A 60 -11.40 -17.20 19.01
N ILE A 61 -12.35 -16.42 18.49
CA ILE A 61 -13.71 -16.36 19.01
C ILE A 61 -14.25 -17.80 18.99
N SER A 62 -14.59 -18.33 20.18
CA SER A 62 -15.11 -19.68 20.31
C SER A 62 -16.36 -19.86 19.45
N MET A 63 -16.64 -21.09 19.03
CA MET A 63 -17.86 -21.37 18.25
C MET A 63 -19.13 -20.89 18.96
N ASP A 64 -19.17 -20.98 20.30
CA ASP A 64 -20.28 -20.45 21.10
C ASP A 64 -20.41 -18.93 20.98
N ALA A 65 -19.30 -18.19 21.04
CA ALA A 65 -19.30 -16.74 20.87
C ALA A 65 -19.68 -16.32 19.44
N LYS A 66 -19.35 -17.13 18.42
CA LYS A 66 -19.84 -16.92 17.04
C LYS A 66 -21.36 -17.11 16.96
N ILE A 67 -21.91 -18.14 17.61
CA ILE A 67 -23.35 -18.39 17.66
C ILE A 67 -24.07 -17.23 18.36
N GLU A 68 -23.55 -16.74 19.49
CA GLU A 68 -24.12 -15.58 20.17
C GLU A 68 -24.14 -14.32 19.29
N GLN A 69 -23.07 -14.07 18.52
CA GLN A 69 -23.02 -12.96 17.58
C GLN A 69 -24.09 -13.10 16.50
N LEU A 70 -24.28 -14.30 15.93
CA LEU A 70 -25.31 -14.56 14.93
C LEU A 70 -26.73 -14.33 15.47
N THR A 71 -26.99 -14.71 16.72
CA THR A 71 -28.27 -14.44 17.39
C THR A 71 -28.53 -12.93 17.52
N LYS A 72 -27.54 -12.16 17.98
CA LYS A 72 -27.63 -10.70 18.07
C LYS A 72 -27.89 -10.05 16.72
N LEU A 73 -27.29 -10.55 15.64
CA LEU A 73 -27.58 -10.07 14.28
C LEU A 73 -29.02 -10.36 13.85
N GLY A 74 -29.56 -11.51 14.22
CA GLY A 74 -30.97 -11.85 13.96
C GLY A 74 -31.93 -10.92 14.68
N GLU A 75 -31.65 -10.60 15.94
CA GLU A 75 -32.41 -9.63 16.74
C GLU A 75 -32.36 -8.22 16.13
N LEU A 76 -31.17 -7.74 15.74
CA LEU A 76 -31.00 -6.43 15.11
C LEU A 76 -31.73 -6.34 13.76
N LYS A 77 -31.76 -7.42 12.99
CA LYS A 77 -32.54 -7.50 11.76
C LYS A 77 -34.05 -7.50 12.03
N ALA A 78 -34.51 -8.27 13.00
CA ALA A 78 -35.92 -8.31 13.41
C ALA A 78 -36.39 -6.94 13.95
N ALA A 79 -35.51 -6.20 14.63
CA ALA A 79 -35.75 -4.83 15.07
C ALA A 79 -35.72 -3.80 13.92
N GLY A 80 -35.40 -4.21 12.69
CA GLY A 80 -35.29 -3.33 11.53
C GLY A 80 -34.07 -2.40 11.57
N VAL A 81 -33.10 -2.65 12.45
CA VAL A 81 -31.87 -1.87 12.58
C VAL A 81 -30.87 -2.24 11.48
N LEU A 82 -30.89 -3.50 11.03
CA LEU A 82 -30.07 -4.00 9.93
C LEU A 82 -30.93 -4.34 8.72
N THR A 83 -30.43 -4.00 7.54
CA THR A 83 -30.98 -4.49 6.27
C THR A 83 -30.54 -5.93 6.00
N ASP A 84 -31.25 -6.65 5.12
CA ASP A 84 -30.89 -8.03 4.77
C ASP A 84 -29.46 -8.12 4.17
N ALA A 85 -29.05 -7.11 3.39
CA ALA A 85 -27.72 -7.04 2.81
C ALA A 85 -26.61 -6.91 3.89
N GLU A 86 -26.85 -6.08 4.91
CA GLU A 86 -25.90 -5.90 6.01
C GLU A 86 -25.84 -7.13 6.92
N PHE A 87 -26.99 -7.78 7.15
CA PHE A 87 -27.06 -9.03 7.88
C PHE A 87 -26.23 -10.13 7.21
N ASP A 88 -26.37 -10.30 5.90
CA ASP A 88 -25.63 -11.33 5.16
C ASP A 88 -24.13 -11.06 5.11
N ALA A 89 -23.73 -9.79 4.95
CA ALA A 89 -22.32 -9.40 5.01
C ALA A 89 -21.68 -9.71 6.38
N GLN A 90 -22.38 -9.43 7.48
CA GLN A 90 -21.87 -9.69 8.82
C GLN A 90 -21.87 -11.19 9.17
N LYS A 91 -22.89 -11.93 8.74
CA LYS A 91 -22.93 -13.39 8.87
C LYS A 91 -21.75 -14.06 8.15
N ALA A 92 -21.44 -13.62 6.92
CA ALA A 92 -20.28 -14.11 6.17
C ALA A 92 -18.96 -13.78 6.88
N ARG A 93 -18.85 -12.62 7.53
CA ARG A 93 -17.66 -12.21 8.30
C ARG A 93 -17.44 -13.03 9.58
N ILE A 94 -18.52 -13.51 10.22
CA ILE A 94 -18.42 -14.32 11.45
C ILE A 94 -18.08 -15.78 11.13
N LEU A 95 -18.61 -16.29 10.02
CA LEU A 95 -18.44 -17.68 9.61
C LEU A 95 -17.21 -17.93 8.71
N GLY A 96 -16.74 -16.89 8.02
CA GLY A 96 -15.59 -16.95 7.11
C GLY A 96 -14.24 -16.75 7.77
#